data_AF-A0A820IJP2-F1
#
_entry.id   AF-A0A820IJP2-F1
#
_cell.length_a   1.000
_cell.length_b   1.000
_cell.length_c   1.000
_cell.angle_alpha   90.00
_cell.angle_beta   90.00
_cell.angle_gamma   90.00
#
_symmetry.space_group_name_H-M   'P 1'
#
loop_
_entity.id
_entity.type
_entity.pdbx_description
1 polymer ?
#
loop_
_entity_poly.entity_id
_entity_poly.type
_entity_poly.pdbx_seq_one_letter_code
_entity_poly.pdbx_strand_id
1 'polypeptide(L)' 'QTTVYLDRVRENSSNCRCADCNAENPTIAIMSWLLIICKKCAAIHHRLTSNTSIYSDDDSVVPSKETN' A
#
# COMPACT_ATOMS: atom_id res chain seq x y z
N GLN A 1 -9.19 -16.51 19.62
CA GLN A 1 -9.29 -17.18 18.31
C GLN A 1 -8.45 -16.49 17.22
N THR A 2 -8.21 -15.18 17.28
CA THR A 2 -7.52 -14.42 16.21
C THR A 2 -6.02 -14.71 16.03
N THR A 3 -5.31 -15.15 17.08
CA THR A 3 -3.86 -15.42 17.04
C THR A 3 -3.50 -16.60 16.13
N VAL A 4 -4.32 -17.67 16.16
CA VAL A 4 -4.11 -18.90 15.37
C VAL A 4 -4.06 -18.63 13.87
N TYR A 5 -4.79 -17.63 13.39
CA TYR A 5 -4.83 -17.31 11.96
C TYR A 5 -3.54 -16.62 11.49
N LEU A 6 -3.02 -15.68 12.28
CA LEU A 6 -1.76 -15.00 11.95
C LEU A 6 -0.57 -15.97 11.99
N ASP A 7 -0.60 -16.94 12.91
CA ASP A 7 0.44 -17.96 12.99
C ASP A 7 0.46 -18.84 11.74
N ARG A 8 -0.71 -19.28 11.25
CA ARG A 8 -0.84 -20.03 9.99
C ARG A 8 -0.43 -19.22 8.76
N VAL A 9 -0.79 -17.94 8.72
CA VAL A 9 -0.37 -17.05 7.63
C VAL A 9 1.15 -16.92 7.56
N ARG A 10 1.84 -16.98 8.70
CA ARG A 10 3.30 -16.92 8.80
C ARG A 10 4.01 -18.25 8.49
N GLU A 11 3.30 -19.36 8.34
CA GLU A 11 3.89 -20.61 7.85
C GLU A 11 4.47 -20.44 6.44
N ASN A 12 3.91 -19.51 5.65
CA ASN A 12 4.55 -19.07 4.41
C ASN A 12 5.67 -18.06 4.74
N SER A 13 6.92 -18.45 4.45
CA SER A 13 8.10 -17.63 4.72
C SER A 13 8.10 -16.27 4.02
N SER A 14 7.38 -16.13 2.89
CA SER A 14 7.22 -14.83 2.22
C SER A 14 6.46 -13.82 3.08
N ASN A 15 5.61 -14.28 4.00
CA ASN A 15 4.77 -13.43 4.86
C ASN A 15 5.50 -12.92 6.11
N CYS A 16 6.75 -13.35 6.32
CA CYS A 16 7.61 -12.86 7.40
C CYS A 16 8.28 -11.52 7.07
N ARG A 17 8.14 -11.04 5.82
CA ARG A 17 8.63 -9.75 5.36
C ARG A 17 7.53 -8.98 4.65
N CYS A 18 7.53 -7.66 4.82
CA CYS A 18 6.57 -6.77 4.18
C CYS A 18 6.68 -6.91 2.66
N ALA A 19 5.57 -7.16 1.98
CA ALA A 19 5.54 -7.29 0.52
C ALA A 19 6.06 -6.04 -0.22
N ASP A 20 5.92 -4.85 0.35
CA ASP A 20 6.26 -3.58 -0.32
C ASP A 20 7.67 -3.08 -0.03
N CYS A 21 8.20 -3.32 1.18
CA CYS A 21 9.44 -2.71 1.65
C CYS A 21 10.37 -3.66 2.40
N ASN A 22 10.01 -4.94 2.46
CA ASN A 22 10.80 -6.02 3.05
C ASN A 22 11.05 -5.90 4.58
N ALA A 23 10.38 -4.96 5.26
CA ALA A 23 10.42 -4.83 6.71
C ALA A 23 10.02 -6.14 7.40
N GLU A 24 10.73 -6.51 8.46
CA GLU A 24 10.50 -7.76 9.17
C GLU A 24 9.20 -7.76 9.98
N ASN A 25 8.65 -8.96 10.19
CA ASN A 25 7.48 -9.21 11.04
C ASN A 25 6.29 -8.27 10.74
N PRO A 26 5.83 -8.20 9.47
CA PRO A 26 4.64 -7.44 9.15
C PRO A 26 3.40 -8.02 9.87
N THR A 27 2.40 -7.17 10.12
CA THR A 27 1.24 -7.53 10.95
C THR A 27 -0.10 -7.14 10.32
N ILE A 28 -0.09 -6.47 9.16
CA ILE A 28 -1.30 -6.07 8.46
C ILE A 28 -1.50 -7.01 7.27
N ALA A 29 -2.67 -7.63 7.18
CA ALA A 29 -3.08 -8.40 6.01
C ALA A 29 -4.02 -7.56 5.14
N ILE A 30 -3.68 -7.38 3.86
CA ILE A 30 -4.61 -6.88 2.84
C ILE A 30 -5.21 -8.09 2.13
N MET A 31 -6.36 -8.53 2.60
CA MET A 31 -7.02 -9.74 2.10
C MET A 31 -7.40 -9.65 0.63
N SER A 32 -7.78 -8.47 0.14
CA SER A 32 -8.16 -8.23 -1.27
C SER A 32 -7.02 -8.49 -2.26
N TRP A 33 -5.77 -8.37 -1.81
CA TRP A 33 -4.57 -8.58 -2.63
C TRP A 33 -3.73 -9.76 -2.17
N LEU A 34 -4.16 -10.46 -1.11
CA LEU A 34 -3.46 -11.58 -0.50
C LEU A 34 -2.01 -11.22 -0.08
N LEU A 35 -1.81 -10.00 0.43
CA LEU A 35 -0.50 -9.49 0.86
C LEU A 35 -0.43 -9.27 2.36
N ILE A 36 0.76 -9.48 2.93
CA ILE A 36 1.09 -9.11 4.31
C ILE A 36 2.11 -7.96 4.27
N ILE A 37 1.80 -6.85 4.94
CA ILE A 37 2.57 -5.62 4.88
C ILE A 37 2.79 -5.00 6.28
N CYS A 38 3.76 -4.10 6.37
CA CYS A 38 3.99 -3.32 7.60
C CYS A 38 2.98 -2.18 7.73
N LYS A 39 2.83 -1.65 8.95
CA LYS A 39 1.91 -0.54 9.26
C LYS A 39 2.16 0.72 8.42
N LYS A 40 3.42 1.01 8.06
CA LYS A 40 3.77 2.18 7.24
C LYS A 40 3.19 2.06 5.83
N CYS A 41 3.40 0.92 5.17
CA CYS A 41 2.86 0.67 3.84
C CYS A 41 1.33 0.59 3.86
N ALA A 42 0.74 0.03 4.92
CA ALA A 42 -0.72 0.02 5.06
C ALA A 42 -1.34 1.42 5.11
N ALA A 43 -0.67 2.39 5.76
CA ALA A 43 -1.13 3.77 5.78
C ALA A 43 -1.04 4.45 4.40
N ILE A 44 -0.05 4.10 3.58
CA ILE A 44 0.07 4.57 2.20
C ILE A 44 -1.08 4.02 1.36
N HIS A 45 -1.29 2.70 1.41
CA HIS A 45 -2.41 2.05 0.72
C HIS A 45 -3.76 2.63 1.14
N HIS A 46 -4.00 2.85 2.43
CA HIS A 46 -5.22 3.50 2.89
C HIS A 46 -5.40 4.89 2.28
N ARG A 47 -4.36 5.73 2.19
CA ARG A 47 -4.46 7.05 1.56
C ARG A 47 -4.78 6.98 0.07
N LEU A 48 -4.21 6.01 -0.63
CA LEU A 48 -4.45 5.78 -2.05
C LEU A 48 -5.89 5.30 -2.31
N THR A 49 -6.42 4.44 -1.44
CA THR A 49 -7.76 3.87 -1.60
C THR A 49 -8.87 4.74 -0.99
N SER A 50 -8.57 5.58 -0.01
CA SER A 50 -9.54 6.50 0.60
C SER A 50 -9.81 7.74 -0.24
N ASN A 51 -8.96 8.04 -1.23
CA ASN A 51 -9.04 9.26 -2.03
C ASN A 51 -9.77 9.07 -3.38
N THR A 52 -10.88 8.33 -3.40
CA THR A 52 -11.76 8.24 -4.58
C THR A 52 -12.56 9.51 -4.89
N SER A 53 -12.07 10.70 -4.51
CA SER A 53 -12.80 11.97 -4.72
C SER A 53 -11.94 13.18 -5.10
N ILE A 54 -10.74 13.01 -5.64
CA ILE A 54 -10.04 14.09 -6.37
C ILE A 54 -9.33 13.51 -7.60
N TYR A 55 -10.10 13.11 -8.61
CA TYR A 55 -9.71 13.39 -9.99
C TYR A 55 -10.38 14.72 -10.34
N SER A 56 -9.76 15.82 -9.94
CA SER A 56 -9.97 17.08 -10.65
C SER A 56 -8.96 17.04 -11.80
N ASP A 57 -9.48 16.83 -13.01
CA ASP A 57 -8.79 17.12 -14.25
C ASP A 57 -8.29 18.57 -14.18
N ASP A 58 -7.03 18.78 -13.82
CA ASP A 58 -6.34 20.05 -14.07
C ASP A 58 -5.23 19.76 -15.07
N ASP A 59 -5.66 19.56 -16.31
CA ASP A 59 -4.87 19.68 -17.52
C ASP A 59 -4.40 21.14 -17.66
N SER A 60 -3.50 21.57 -16.77
CA SER A 60 -2.74 22.80 -16.96
C SER A 60 -1.54 22.48 -17.86
N VAL A 61 -1.83 22.30 -19.15
CA VAL A 61 -0.86 22.54 -20.23
C VAL A 61 -0.32 23.96 -20.03
N VAL A 62 0.91 24.07 -19.55
CA VAL A 62 1.63 25.35 -19.57
C VAL A 62 2.11 25.57 -21.01
N PRO A 63 1.66 26.61 -21.72
CA PRO A 63 2.26 26.94 -23.00
C PRO A 63 3.65 27.53 -22.75
N SER A 64 4.68 26.83 -23.22
CA SER A 64 6.03 27.36 -23.34
C SER A 64 5.97 28.65 -24.16
N LYS A 65 6.13 29.80 -23.50
CA LYS A 65 6.41 31.05 -24.21
C LYS A 65 7.89 31.07 -24.53
N GLU A 66 8.21 30.91 -25.81
CA GLU A 66 9.49 31.35 -26.37
C GLU A 66 9.66 32.84 -26.08
N THR A 67 10.75 33.21 -25.42
CA THR A 67 11.20 34.60 -25.34
C THR A 67 12.41 34.76 -26.26
N ASN A 68 12.19 35.57 -27.28
CA ASN A 68 13.17 36.25 -28.14
C ASN A 68 14.11 37.14 -27.32
#